data_AF-A7TF64-F1
#
_entry.id   AF-A7TF64-F1
#
_cell.length_a   1.000
_cell.length_b   1.000
_cell.length_c   1.000
_cell.angle_alpha   90.00
_cell.angle_beta   90.00
_cell.angle_gamma   90.00
#
_symmetry.space_group_name_H-M   'P 1'
#
loop_
_entity.id
_entity.type
_entity.pdbx_description
1 polymer ?
#
loop_
_entity_poly.entity_id
_entity_poly.type
_entity_poly.pdbx_seq_one_letter_code
_entity_poly.pdbx_strand_id
1 'polypeptide(L)'
;MSSSELKSVFQDRIDLYKALEIDLVGNRRQPNEITLTEIRKEYRRLALKYHPDKNISNVDIDSIFHDISLANQILCDSSLREQYDKWYIIHLYKGHDAKRQNFIEKLEESESKHSLKGKPHYRHDTNDISQIQDYGRTLRKMKHFKLPYGNWKDLEINNKRNNYPDSSTLRVELVNKLPFRQPDESNLIRFFNEKLFSSNSNHKIIDLYYSSRNNYEQDEKIIAYVILETPSQAQALFKQFYNNNSTWNDSIISDISPRIPIHYYSNFNQKNDLNQNLKDLIHSNTINLD
;
A
#
# COMPACT_ATOMS: atom_id res chain seq x y z
N MET A 1 -13.02 -47.49 40.42
CA MET A 1 -13.94 -46.78 39.50
C MET A 1 -13.17 -45.97 38.46
N SER A 2 -12.15 -45.18 38.84
CA SER A 2 -11.30 -44.39 37.92
C SER A 2 -10.80 -45.03 36.61
N SER A 3 -10.39 -46.31 36.60
CA SER A 3 -9.82 -46.92 35.38
C SER A 3 -10.88 -47.15 34.28
N SER A 4 -12.14 -47.33 34.66
CA SER A 4 -13.25 -47.49 33.69
C SER A 4 -13.60 -46.15 33.03
N GLU A 5 -13.56 -45.09 33.82
CA GLU A 5 -13.84 -43.71 33.38
C GLU A 5 -12.74 -43.16 32.47
N LEU A 6 -11.47 -43.51 32.73
CA LEU A 6 -10.39 -43.16 31.81
C LEU A 6 -10.57 -43.81 30.42
N LYS A 7 -11.10 -45.03 30.36
CA LYS A 7 -11.38 -45.72 29.10
C LYS A 7 -12.51 -45.06 28.32
N SER A 8 -13.58 -44.62 28.99
CA SER A 8 -14.66 -43.88 28.31
C SER A 8 -14.16 -42.55 27.75
N VAL A 9 -13.32 -41.82 28.51
CA VAL A 9 -12.67 -40.59 28.02
C VAL A 9 -11.86 -40.83 26.75
N PHE A 10 -11.11 -41.93 26.67
CA PHE A 10 -10.35 -42.27 25.47
C PHE A 10 -11.22 -42.67 24.28
N GLN A 11 -12.34 -43.37 24.52
CA GLN A 11 -13.27 -43.78 23.50
C GLN A 11 -14.01 -42.58 22.89
N ASP A 12 -14.49 -41.67 23.74
CA ASP A 12 -15.26 -40.49 23.36
C ASP A 12 -14.37 -39.30 22.95
N ARG A 13 -13.04 -39.46 23.10
CA ARG A 13 -12.00 -38.45 22.81
C ARG A 13 -12.26 -37.11 23.51
N ILE A 14 -12.62 -37.17 24.78
CA ILE A 14 -12.97 -35.99 25.57
C ILE A 14 -11.69 -35.22 25.97
N ASP A 15 -11.73 -33.90 25.78
CA ASP A 15 -10.66 -32.99 26.21
C ASP A 15 -10.95 -32.48 27.64
N LEU A 16 -10.30 -33.09 28.63
CA LEU A 16 -10.46 -32.79 30.05
C LEU A 16 -9.90 -31.42 30.42
N TYR A 17 -8.85 -30.95 29.73
CA TYR A 17 -8.30 -29.61 29.96
C TYR A 17 -9.27 -28.55 29.46
N LYS A 18 -9.88 -28.77 28.29
CA LYS A 18 -10.92 -27.91 27.75
C LYS A 18 -12.19 -27.91 28.61
N ALA A 19 -12.57 -29.06 29.19
CA ALA A 19 -13.71 -29.15 30.12
C ALA A 19 -13.52 -28.27 31.37
N LEU A 20 -12.28 -28.07 31.81
CA LEU A 20 -11.92 -27.13 32.89
C LEU A 20 -11.65 -25.69 32.40
N GLU A 21 -11.96 -25.38 31.14
CA GLU A 21 -11.66 -24.09 30.49
C GLU A 21 -10.15 -23.74 30.53
N ILE A 22 -9.27 -24.74 30.57
CA ILE A 22 -7.80 -24.55 30.52
C ILE A 22 -7.34 -24.69 29.06
N ASP A 23 -7.08 -23.56 28.41
CA ASP A 23 -6.58 -23.54 27.03
C ASP A 23 -5.07 -23.77 26.97
N LEU A 24 -4.68 -25.00 26.66
CA LEU A 24 -3.28 -25.40 26.43
C LEU A 24 -2.74 -24.89 25.09
N VAL A 25 -3.55 -24.91 24.03
CA VAL A 25 -3.12 -24.62 22.66
C VAL A 25 -2.94 -23.11 22.44
N GLY A 26 -3.91 -22.30 22.86
CA GLY A 26 -3.85 -20.85 22.71
C GLY A 26 -2.72 -20.22 23.51
N ASN A 27 -2.44 -20.75 24.70
CA ASN A 27 -1.38 -20.26 25.59
C ASN A 27 -0.03 -20.95 25.38
N ARG A 28 0.08 -21.90 24.43
CA ARG A 28 1.29 -22.69 24.14
C ARG A 28 1.89 -23.36 25.38
N ARG A 29 1.03 -23.82 26.28
CA ARG A 29 1.44 -24.52 27.50
C ARG A 29 1.45 -26.03 27.27
N GLN A 30 2.32 -26.72 27.98
CA GLN A 30 2.37 -28.17 27.96
C GLN A 30 1.56 -28.75 29.13
N PRO A 31 0.98 -29.97 29.01
CA PRO A 31 0.23 -30.59 30.10
C PRO A 31 1.01 -30.69 31.41
N ASN A 32 2.34 -30.87 31.36
CA ASN A 32 3.21 -30.94 32.53
C ASN A 32 3.41 -29.59 33.26
N GLU A 33 3.13 -28.46 32.61
CA GLU A 33 3.25 -27.11 33.20
C GLU A 33 2.04 -26.76 34.05
N ILE A 34 0.89 -27.42 33.85
CA ILE A 34 -0.32 -27.17 34.62
C ILE A 34 -0.16 -27.70 36.04
N THR A 35 -0.29 -26.82 37.02
CA THR A 35 -0.19 -27.24 38.43
C THR A 35 -1.51 -27.83 38.94
N LEU A 36 -1.44 -28.74 39.90
CA LEU A 36 -2.63 -29.27 40.59
C LEU A 36 -3.47 -28.15 41.26
N THR A 37 -2.81 -27.07 41.68
CA THR A 37 -3.49 -25.91 42.28
C THR A 37 -4.39 -25.18 41.29
N GLU A 38 -3.96 -25.09 40.02
CA GLU A 38 -4.71 -24.47 38.92
C GLU A 38 -5.92 -25.33 38.56
N ILE A 39 -5.73 -26.64 38.41
CA ILE A 39 -6.81 -27.61 38.13
C ILE A 39 -7.91 -27.51 39.21
N ARG A 40 -7.52 -27.54 40.49
CA ARG A 40 -8.47 -27.44 41.61
C ARG A 40 -9.13 -26.07 41.73
N LYS A 41 -8.46 -25.00 41.27
CA LYS A 41 -9.02 -23.65 41.27
C LYS A 41 -10.12 -23.54 40.22
N GLU A 42 -9.85 -23.99 39.00
CA GLU A 42 -10.81 -23.95 37.90
C GLU A 42 -11.99 -24.89 38.14
N TYR A 43 -11.74 -26.10 38.65
CA TYR A 43 -12.81 -27.01 39.08
C TYR A 43 -13.75 -26.35 40.09
N ARG A 44 -13.23 -25.70 41.15
CA ARG A 44 -14.07 -25.03 42.16
C ARG A 44 -14.89 -23.89 41.56
N ARG A 45 -14.30 -23.10 40.66
CA ARG A 45 -15.00 -22.01 39.97
C ARG A 45 -16.15 -22.56 39.12
N LEU A 46 -15.90 -23.61 38.36
CA LEU A 46 -16.87 -24.21 37.45
C LEU A 46 -17.95 -25.01 38.17
N ALA A 47 -17.59 -25.78 39.20
CA ALA A 47 -18.53 -26.54 40.02
C ALA A 47 -19.54 -25.63 40.72
N LEU A 48 -19.13 -24.43 41.17
CA LEU A 48 -20.06 -23.45 41.75
C LEU A 48 -21.01 -22.82 40.72
N LYS A 49 -20.54 -22.68 39.47
CA LYS A 49 -21.29 -22.09 38.35
C LYS A 49 -22.34 -23.06 37.81
N TYR A 50 -21.95 -24.32 37.64
CA TYR A 50 -22.75 -25.38 37.02
C TYR A 50 -23.29 -26.39 38.03
N HIS A 51 -23.42 -26.01 39.31
CA HIS A 51 -23.95 -26.92 40.33
C HIS A 51 -25.41 -27.28 40.01
N PRO A 52 -25.82 -28.56 40.08
CA PRO A 52 -27.18 -28.99 39.75
C PRO A 52 -28.23 -28.35 40.66
N ASP A 53 -27.92 -28.18 41.95
CA ASP A 53 -28.82 -27.54 42.94
C ASP A 53 -29.21 -26.09 42.59
N LYS A 54 -28.33 -25.33 41.91
CA LYS A 54 -28.63 -23.95 41.50
C LYS A 54 -29.33 -23.87 40.15
N ASN A 55 -29.37 -24.97 39.41
CA ASN A 55 -29.64 -24.99 37.98
C ASN A 55 -30.62 -26.10 37.58
N ILE A 56 -31.65 -26.30 38.41
CA ILE A 56 -32.61 -27.42 38.35
C ILE A 56 -33.42 -27.46 37.03
N SER A 57 -33.46 -26.37 36.27
CA SER A 57 -34.29 -26.24 35.05
C SER A 57 -33.59 -26.62 33.74
N ASN A 58 -32.28 -26.92 33.74
CA ASN A 58 -31.50 -27.14 32.52
C ASN A 58 -30.88 -28.54 32.48
N VAL A 59 -31.38 -29.39 31.58
CA VAL A 59 -30.91 -30.77 31.38
C VAL A 59 -29.44 -30.82 30.92
N ASP A 60 -28.96 -29.79 30.22
CA ASP A 60 -27.58 -29.72 29.71
C ASP A 60 -26.55 -29.43 30.82
N ILE A 61 -26.98 -28.99 32.00
CA ILE A 61 -26.05 -28.66 33.10
C ILE A 61 -25.53 -29.92 33.79
N ASP A 62 -26.34 -30.98 33.84
CA ASP A 62 -25.94 -32.25 34.42
C ASP A 62 -24.80 -32.91 33.62
N SER A 63 -24.84 -32.83 32.29
CA SER A 63 -23.77 -33.35 31.43
C SER A 63 -22.48 -32.53 31.54
N ILE A 64 -22.59 -31.19 31.55
CA ILE A 64 -21.43 -30.30 31.74
C ILE A 64 -20.79 -30.52 33.12
N PHE A 65 -21.60 -30.66 34.17
CA PHE A 65 -21.10 -30.92 35.52
C PHE A 65 -20.44 -32.30 35.63
N HIS A 66 -21.00 -33.30 34.94
CA HIS A 66 -20.38 -34.63 34.84
C HIS A 66 -18.98 -34.54 34.22
N ASP A 67 -18.83 -33.83 33.10
CA ASP A 67 -17.54 -33.65 32.41
C ASP A 67 -16.52 -32.91 33.28
N ILE A 68 -16.95 -31.87 34.00
CA ILE A 68 -16.10 -31.11 34.94
C ILE A 68 -15.65 -32.00 36.12
N SER A 69 -16.55 -32.83 36.65
CA SER A 69 -16.24 -33.75 37.75
C SER A 69 -15.26 -34.84 37.30
N LEU A 70 -15.49 -35.40 36.11
CA LEU A 70 -14.63 -36.39 35.47
C LEU A 70 -13.22 -35.83 35.22
N ALA A 71 -13.12 -34.61 34.70
CA ALA A 71 -11.85 -33.93 34.48
C ALA A 71 -11.07 -33.73 35.80
N ASN A 72 -11.73 -33.29 36.86
CA ASN A 72 -11.08 -33.13 38.16
C ASN A 72 -10.62 -34.46 38.76
N GLN A 73 -11.41 -35.54 38.64
CA GLN A 73 -11.05 -36.84 39.16
C GLN A 73 -9.81 -37.44 38.47
N ILE A 74 -9.74 -37.34 37.14
CA ILE A 74 -8.62 -37.89 36.36
C ILE A 74 -7.37 -36.99 36.47
N LEU A 75 -7.51 -35.67 36.40
CA LEU A 75 -6.38 -34.74 36.40
C LEU A 75 -5.79 -34.48 37.80
N CYS A 76 -6.54 -34.75 38.88
CA CYS A 76 -5.99 -34.66 40.25
C CYS A 76 -5.16 -35.88 40.66
N ASP A 77 -5.42 -37.05 40.10
CA ASP A 77 -4.66 -38.27 40.35
C ASP A 77 -3.42 -38.30 39.44
N SER A 78 -2.24 -38.36 40.03
CA SER A 78 -0.98 -38.32 39.27
C SER A 78 -0.84 -39.48 38.28
N SER A 79 -1.30 -40.69 38.64
CA SER A 79 -1.17 -41.87 37.79
C SER A 79 -2.11 -41.82 36.59
N LEU A 80 -3.35 -41.38 36.81
CA LEU A 80 -4.35 -41.26 35.75
C LEU A 80 -4.03 -40.08 34.83
N ARG A 81 -3.58 -38.97 35.42
CA ARG A 81 -3.12 -37.80 34.66
C ARG A 81 -1.97 -38.15 33.73
N GLU A 82 -0.98 -38.91 34.18
CA GLU A 82 0.14 -39.29 33.32
C GLU A 82 -0.32 -40.11 32.10
N GLN A 83 -1.26 -41.05 32.31
CA GLN A 83 -1.84 -41.83 31.22
C GLN A 83 -2.67 -40.96 30.27
N TYR A 84 -3.46 -40.04 30.82
CA TYR A 84 -4.24 -39.09 30.03
C TYR A 84 -3.35 -38.14 29.23
N ASP A 85 -2.30 -37.58 29.84
CA ASP A 85 -1.37 -36.64 29.20
C ASP A 85 -0.63 -37.30 28.03
N LYS A 86 -0.20 -38.56 28.18
CA LYS A 86 0.37 -39.35 27.09
C LYS A 86 -0.62 -39.51 25.93
N TRP A 87 -1.87 -39.87 26.23
CA TRP A 87 -2.91 -40.00 25.23
C TRP A 87 -3.23 -38.65 24.55
N TYR A 88 -3.33 -37.57 25.33
CA TYR A 88 -3.63 -36.20 24.90
C TYR A 88 -2.57 -35.70 23.91
N ILE A 89 -1.29 -35.87 24.24
CA ILE A 89 -0.17 -35.49 23.36
C ILE A 89 -0.24 -36.28 22.04
N ILE A 90 -0.51 -37.58 22.11
CA ILE A 90 -0.54 -38.43 20.91
C ILE A 90 -1.74 -38.14 20.00
N HIS A 91 -2.93 -37.90 20.55
CA HIS A 91 -4.18 -37.89 19.77
C HIS A 91 -4.73 -36.50 19.51
N LEU A 92 -4.61 -35.58 20.46
CA LEU A 92 -5.18 -34.23 20.36
C LEU A 92 -4.14 -33.22 19.92
N TYR A 93 -2.94 -33.24 20.53
CA TYR A 93 -1.87 -32.30 20.20
C TYR A 93 -1.26 -32.57 18.82
N LYS A 94 -0.87 -33.82 18.52
CA LYS A 94 -0.37 -34.19 17.17
C LYS A 94 -1.41 -34.03 16.06
N GLY A 95 -2.70 -34.17 16.37
CA GLY A 95 -3.78 -33.95 15.39
C GLY A 95 -3.96 -32.48 15.01
N HIS A 96 -3.79 -31.58 15.98
CA HIS A 96 -3.74 -30.14 15.74
C HIS A 96 -2.46 -29.75 14.99
N ASP A 97 -1.32 -30.38 15.32
CA ASP A 97 -0.08 -30.18 14.60
C ASP A 97 -0.16 -30.67 13.15
N ALA A 98 -0.83 -31.78 12.85
CA ALA A 98 -1.02 -32.25 11.46
C ALA A 98 -1.89 -31.28 10.64
N LYS A 99 -3.00 -30.79 11.21
CA LYS A 99 -3.82 -29.75 10.55
C LYS A 99 -3.00 -28.47 10.37
N ARG A 100 -2.26 -28.04 11.39
CA ARG A 100 -1.38 -26.88 11.35
C ARG A 100 -0.27 -27.06 10.32
N GLN A 101 0.33 -28.22 10.22
CA GLN A 101 1.32 -28.58 9.20
C GLN A 101 0.70 -28.52 7.82
N ASN A 102 -0.49 -29.08 7.61
CA ASN A 102 -1.20 -28.93 6.34
C ASN A 102 -1.53 -27.46 6.01
N PHE A 103 -1.82 -26.63 7.02
CA PHE A 103 -2.02 -25.19 6.83
C PHE A 103 -0.70 -24.46 6.53
N ILE A 104 0.40 -24.84 7.18
CA ILE A 104 1.75 -24.31 6.94
C ILE A 104 2.21 -24.73 5.55
N GLU A 105 2.07 -25.99 5.17
CA GLU A 105 2.40 -26.53 3.85
C GLU A 105 1.56 -25.83 2.77
N LYS A 106 0.26 -25.65 2.97
CA LYS A 106 -0.58 -24.83 2.07
C LYS A 106 -0.11 -23.37 1.99
N LEU A 107 0.36 -22.80 3.09
CA LEU A 107 0.88 -21.43 3.15
C LEU A 107 2.22 -21.35 2.40
N GLU A 108 3.16 -22.23 2.68
CA GLU A 108 4.46 -22.35 2.02
C GLU A 108 4.32 -22.66 0.53
N GLU A 109 3.39 -23.52 0.14
CA GLU A 109 3.03 -23.74 -1.26
C GLU A 109 2.51 -22.45 -1.91
N SER A 110 1.68 -21.69 -1.20
CA SER A 110 1.13 -20.42 -1.71
C SER A 110 2.23 -19.35 -1.80
N GLU A 111 3.09 -19.26 -0.81
CA GLU A 111 4.22 -18.32 -0.73
C GLU A 111 5.33 -18.67 -1.73
N SER A 112 5.66 -19.94 -1.94
CA SER A 112 6.60 -20.39 -2.98
C SER A 112 6.05 -20.16 -4.38
N LYS A 113 4.75 -20.42 -4.60
CA LYS A 113 4.05 -20.04 -5.84
C LYS A 113 4.05 -18.51 -6.03
N HIS A 114 4.02 -17.71 -4.97
CA HIS A 114 4.13 -16.24 -5.00
C HIS A 114 5.57 -15.69 -5.04
N SER A 115 6.56 -16.48 -4.64
CA SER A 115 7.99 -16.17 -4.66
C SER A 115 8.54 -16.30 -6.09
N LEU A 116 8.07 -17.32 -6.83
CA LEU A 116 8.40 -17.53 -8.24
C LEU A 116 7.47 -16.77 -9.22
N LYS A 117 6.27 -16.38 -8.78
CA LYS A 117 5.43 -15.39 -9.48
C LYS A 117 5.50 -14.08 -8.72
N GLY A 118 6.60 -13.34 -8.94
CA GLY A 118 6.94 -12.13 -8.20
C GLY A 118 5.73 -11.26 -7.89
N LYS A 119 5.30 -11.29 -6.62
CA LYS A 119 4.12 -10.60 -6.07
C LYS A 119 2.81 -10.93 -6.83
N PRO A 120 1.66 -11.11 -6.15
CA PRO A 120 0.41 -10.86 -6.86
C PRO A 120 0.53 -9.44 -7.41
N HIS A 121 0.43 -9.31 -8.73
CA HIS A 121 -0.04 -8.07 -9.35
C HIS A 121 -1.46 -7.82 -8.81
N TYR A 122 -1.59 -7.36 -7.56
CA TYR A 122 -2.53 -6.30 -7.31
C TYR A 122 -1.99 -5.13 -8.12
N ARG A 123 -2.43 -5.06 -9.39
CA ARG A 123 -2.50 -3.81 -10.13
C ARG A 123 -3.56 -2.95 -9.44
N HIS A 124 -3.25 -2.48 -8.25
CA HIS A 124 -3.69 -1.17 -7.83
C HIS A 124 -2.41 -0.38 -7.65
N ASP A 125 -2.18 0.52 -8.61
CA ASP A 125 -1.11 1.50 -8.62
C ASP A 125 -0.84 2.01 -7.20
N THR A 126 0.42 2.16 -6.81
CA THR A 126 0.79 2.89 -5.59
C THR A 126 0.30 4.36 -5.61
N ASN A 127 -0.18 4.83 -6.77
CA ASN A 127 -0.90 6.08 -6.93
C ASN A 127 -2.31 6.05 -6.30
N ASP A 128 -2.96 4.90 -6.13
CA ASP A 128 -4.33 4.81 -5.58
C ASP A 128 -4.38 5.21 -4.11
N ILE A 129 -3.38 4.86 -3.28
CA ILE A 129 -3.44 5.20 -1.85
C ILE A 129 -3.29 6.70 -1.63
N SER A 130 -2.36 7.35 -2.34
CA SER A 130 -2.21 8.82 -2.28
C SER A 130 -3.45 9.50 -2.85
N GLN A 131 -4.00 8.99 -3.97
CA GLN A 131 -5.22 9.53 -4.58
C GLN A 131 -6.43 9.40 -3.65
N ILE A 132 -6.60 8.27 -2.96
CA ILE A 132 -7.67 8.05 -1.97
C ILE A 132 -7.47 8.99 -0.76
N GLN A 133 -6.23 9.18 -0.30
CA GLN A 133 -5.94 10.09 0.82
C GLN A 133 -6.21 11.55 0.46
N ASP A 134 -5.76 12.02 -0.70
CA ASP A 134 -5.98 13.38 -1.18
C ASP A 134 -7.45 13.63 -1.55
N TYR A 135 -8.14 12.63 -2.10
CA TYR A 135 -9.58 12.67 -2.33
C TYR A 135 -10.35 12.79 -1.00
N GLY A 136 -10.02 11.96 -0.02
CA GLY A 136 -10.60 12.05 1.33
C GLY A 136 -10.28 13.37 2.03
N ARG A 137 -9.10 13.96 1.81
CA ARG A 137 -8.75 15.30 2.30
C ARG A 137 -9.64 16.37 1.67
N THR A 138 -9.89 16.29 0.37
CA THR A 138 -10.75 17.23 -0.37
C THR A 138 -12.20 17.17 0.12
N LEU A 139 -12.76 15.97 0.30
CA LEU A 139 -14.12 15.79 0.85
C LEU A 139 -14.29 16.39 2.25
N ARG A 140 -13.28 16.23 3.12
CA ARG A 140 -13.28 16.82 4.47
C ARG A 140 -13.20 18.35 4.43
N LYS A 141 -12.41 18.92 3.52
CA LYS A 141 -12.35 20.37 3.30
C LYS A 141 -13.68 20.92 2.79
N MET A 142 -14.29 20.29 1.79
CA MET A 142 -15.62 20.68 1.29
C MET A 142 -16.67 20.61 2.41
N LYS A 143 -16.59 19.60 3.29
CA LYS A 143 -17.44 19.50 4.49
C LYS A 143 -17.24 20.68 5.43
N HIS A 144 -15.99 20.99 5.72
CA HIS A 144 -15.59 22.05 6.64
C HIS A 144 -16.07 23.42 6.16
N PHE A 145 -15.98 23.67 4.84
CA PHE A 145 -16.43 24.92 4.20
C PHE A 145 -17.90 24.91 3.74
N LYS A 146 -18.67 23.85 4.04
CA LYS A 146 -20.10 23.70 3.69
C LYS A 146 -20.41 23.82 2.18
N LEU A 147 -19.51 23.33 1.34
CA LEU A 147 -19.72 23.28 -0.11
C LEU A 147 -20.57 22.04 -0.50
N PRO A 148 -21.45 22.13 -1.52
CA PRO A 148 -22.28 21.01 -1.96
C PRO A 148 -21.46 19.89 -2.63
N TYR A 149 -21.86 18.64 -2.43
CA TYR A 149 -21.26 17.46 -3.07
C TYR A 149 -22.08 17.08 -4.32
N GLY A 150 -21.45 16.96 -5.48
CA GLY A 150 -22.10 16.49 -6.71
C GLY A 150 -22.32 14.97 -6.76
N ASN A 151 -22.92 14.47 -7.85
CA ASN A 151 -23.04 13.03 -8.14
C ASN A 151 -21.65 12.44 -8.42
N TRP A 152 -21.24 11.50 -7.57
CA TRP A 152 -19.85 11.08 -7.37
C TRP A 152 -19.51 9.74 -8.04
N LYS A 153 -20.49 9.13 -8.73
CA LYS A 153 -20.39 7.76 -9.26
C LYS A 153 -19.82 7.68 -10.68
N ASP A 154 -19.86 8.77 -11.44
CA ASP A 154 -19.59 8.78 -12.89
C ASP A 154 -18.48 9.76 -13.30
N LEU A 155 -17.46 9.95 -12.46
CA LEU A 155 -16.22 10.59 -12.90
C LEU A 155 -15.40 9.56 -13.70
N GLU A 156 -15.72 9.41 -14.98
CA GLU A 156 -14.87 8.68 -15.93
C GLU A 156 -13.52 9.40 -16.05
N ILE A 157 -12.58 9.04 -15.19
CA ILE A 157 -11.17 9.37 -15.36
C ILE A 157 -10.70 8.52 -16.54
N ASN A 158 -10.71 9.10 -17.74
CA ASN A 158 -10.16 8.51 -18.95
C ASN A 158 -8.68 8.18 -18.72
N ASN A 159 -8.41 6.97 -18.25
CA ASN A 159 -7.09 6.42 -17.96
C ASN A 159 -6.36 6.03 -19.25
N LYS A 160 -6.17 6.97 -20.18
CA LYS A 160 -4.95 6.99 -20.99
C LYS A 160 -3.91 7.81 -20.24
N ARG A 161 -3.56 7.38 -19.02
CA ARG A 161 -2.45 7.97 -18.29
C ARG A 161 -1.18 7.62 -19.08
N ASN A 162 -0.48 8.61 -19.59
CA ASN A 162 0.88 8.39 -20.07
C ASN A 162 1.68 7.77 -18.93
N ASN A 163 2.30 6.61 -19.15
CA ASN A 163 3.13 5.94 -18.13
C ASN A 163 4.36 6.77 -17.75
N TYR A 164 4.66 7.83 -18.50
CA TYR A 164 5.87 8.63 -18.38
C TYR A 164 5.56 10.14 -18.44
N PRO A 165 4.69 10.68 -17.56
CA PRO A 165 4.25 12.07 -17.67
C PRO A 165 5.43 13.03 -17.52
N ASP A 166 6.31 12.81 -16.55
CA ASP A 166 7.42 13.75 -16.29
C ASP A 166 8.45 13.81 -17.44
N SER A 167 8.80 12.68 -18.05
CA SER A 167 9.77 12.64 -19.16
C SER A 167 9.16 12.97 -20.53
N SER A 168 7.83 12.99 -20.63
CA SER A 168 7.10 13.48 -21.81
C SER A 168 6.62 14.92 -21.68
N THR A 169 6.85 15.57 -20.52
CA THR A 169 6.45 16.96 -20.28
C THR A 169 7.58 17.94 -20.62
N LEU A 170 7.24 18.96 -21.42
CA LEU A 170 8.09 20.10 -21.69
C LEU A 170 7.51 21.36 -21.04
N ARG A 171 8.37 22.14 -20.39
CA ARG A 171 8.08 23.49 -19.90
C ARG A 171 8.32 24.47 -21.03
N VAL A 172 7.31 25.26 -21.36
CA VAL A 172 7.35 26.28 -22.40
C VAL A 172 7.14 27.65 -21.75
N GLU A 173 8.08 28.56 -21.95
CA GLU A 173 7.93 29.96 -21.59
C GLU A 173 7.32 30.73 -22.75
N LEU A 174 6.21 31.40 -22.49
CA LEU A 174 5.47 32.20 -23.46
C LEU A 174 5.52 33.67 -23.09
N VAL A 175 5.53 34.54 -24.09
CA VAL A 175 5.35 35.98 -23.88
C VAL A 175 3.88 36.24 -23.51
N ASN A 176 3.65 36.95 -22.41
CA ASN A 176 2.32 37.30 -21.93
C ASN A 176 1.66 38.30 -22.89
N LYS A 177 0.91 37.76 -23.87
CA LYS A 177 0.08 38.50 -24.82
C LYS A 177 -1.40 38.18 -24.58
N LEU A 178 -2.27 39.10 -24.98
CA LEU A 178 -3.72 39.09 -24.74
C LEU A 178 -4.48 37.76 -24.93
N PRO A 179 -4.17 36.83 -25.87
CA PRO A 179 -4.89 35.55 -25.97
C PRO A 179 -4.66 34.59 -24.79
N PHE A 180 -3.70 34.85 -23.89
CA PHE A 180 -3.33 33.95 -22.80
C PHE A 180 -3.91 34.33 -21.42
N ARG A 181 -4.70 35.41 -21.33
CA ARG A 181 -5.35 35.87 -20.07
C ARG A 181 -6.64 35.12 -19.73
N GLN A 182 -7.28 34.47 -20.71
CA GLN A 182 -8.47 33.62 -20.55
C GLN A 182 -8.29 32.36 -21.41
N PRO A 183 -7.61 31.32 -20.88
CA PRO A 183 -7.24 30.18 -21.68
C PRO A 183 -8.43 29.23 -21.86
N ASP A 184 -9.05 29.24 -23.04
CA ASP A 184 -9.82 28.08 -23.50
C ASP A 184 -8.83 26.99 -23.91
N GLU A 185 -8.72 25.93 -23.10
CA GLU A 185 -7.75 24.83 -23.27
C GLU A 185 -7.77 24.24 -24.70
N SER A 186 -8.95 24.12 -25.30
CA SER A 186 -9.13 23.56 -26.65
C SER A 186 -8.54 24.44 -27.77
N ASN A 187 -8.63 25.76 -27.65
CA ASN A 187 -8.11 26.69 -28.65
C ASN A 187 -6.57 26.77 -28.58
N LEU A 188 -6.01 26.55 -27.40
CA LEU A 188 -4.56 26.55 -27.17
C LEU A 188 -3.89 25.29 -27.67
N ILE A 189 -4.47 24.11 -27.41
CA ILE A 189 -3.96 22.86 -27.95
C ILE A 189 -3.90 22.94 -29.49
N ARG A 190 -4.92 23.54 -30.11
CA ARG A 190 -4.92 23.79 -31.56
C ARG A 190 -3.82 24.75 -31.99
N PHE A 191 -3.66 25.89 -31.32
CA PHE A 191 -2.62 26.87 -31.61
C PHE A 191 -1.21 26.26 -31.50
N PHE A 192 -0.95 25.55 -30.41
CA PHE A 192 0.34 24.88 -30.20
C PHE A 192 0.56 23.75 -31.20
N ASN A 193 -0.48 23.01 -31.57
CA ASN A 193 -0.35 21.99 -32.61
C ASN A 193 -0.02 22.60 -33.97
N GLU A 194 -0.65 23.72 -34.34
CA GLU A 194 -0.40 24.43 -35.60
C GLU A 194 0.98 25.11 -35.64
N LYS A 195 1.50 25.56 -34.49
CA LYS A 195 2.76 26.33 -34.38
C LYS A 195 3.99 25.48 -34.07
N LEU A 196 3.90 24.52 -33.14
CA LEU A 196 5.05 23.69 -32.73
C LEU A 196 5.31 22.55 -33.72
N PHE A 197 4.28 22.04 -34.38
CA PHE A 197 4.41 20.92 -35.30
C PHE A 197 4.18 21.40 -36.74
N SER A 198 5.25 21.33 -37.54
CA SER A 198 5.08 21.39 -38.99
C SER A 198 4.22 20.19 -39.42
N SER A 199 3.35 20.41 -40.40
CA SER A 199 2.29 19.52 -40.91
C SER A 199 2.67 18.07 -41.25
N ASN A 200 3.94 17.68 -41.13
CA ASN A 200 4.47 16.36 -41.42
C ASN A 200 4.93 15.57 -40.18
N SER A 201 4.70 16.07 -38.97
CA SER A 201 5.22 15.44 -37.76
C SER A 201 4.09 14.73 -37.01
N ASN A 202 4.23 13.42 -36.79
CA ASN A 202 3.24 12.54 -36.13
C ASN A 202 3.18 12.75 -34.61
N HIS A 203 3.54 13.94 -34.14
CA HIS A 203 3.59 14.29 -32.73
C HIS A 203 2.22 14.83 -32.32
N LYS A 204 1.66 14.27 -31.26
CA LYS A 204 0.35 14.66 -30.75
C LYS A 204 0.51 15.15 -29.32
N ILE A 205 0.11 16.40 -29.07
CA ILE A 205 -0.07 16.90 -27.70
C ILE A 205 -1.26 16.15 -27.10
N ILE A 206 -1.01 15.48 -25.98
CA ILE A 206 -2.05 14.79 -25.22
C ILE A 206 -2.77 15.78 -24.34
N ASP A 207 -2.01 16.66 -23.70
CA ASP A 207 -2.54 17.61 -22.74
C ASP A 207 -1.62 18.83 -22.62
N LEU A 208 -2.20 19.96 -22.22
CA LEU A 208 -1.52 21.23 -22.03
C LEU A 208 -2.17 21.99 -20.89
N TYR A 209 -1.37 22.43 -19.93
CA TYR A 209 -1.87 23.25 -18.82
C TYR A 209 -0.90 24.36 -18.44
N TYR A 210 -1.42 25.44 -17.87
CA TYR A 210 -0.61 26.52 -17.34
C TYR A 210 -0.13 26.24 -15.93
N SER A 211 1.05 26.76 -15.60
CA SER A 211 1.51 26.80 -14.21
C SER A 211 0.54 27.62 -13.37
N SER A 212 0.09 27.04 -12.25
CA SER A 212 -0.74 27.76 -11.26
C SER A 212 -0.03 28.94 -10.59
N ARG A 213 1.29 29.07 -10.78
CA ARG A 213 2.10 30.18 -10.28
C ARG A 213 2.17 31.37 -11.23
N ASN A 214 1.57 31.28 -12.42
CA ASN A 214 1.59 32.38 -13.38
C ASN A 214 0.78 33.56 -12.84
N ASN A 215 1.36 34.75 -12.87
CA ASN A 215 0.64 35.98 -12.61
C ASN A 215 0.40 36.73 -13.93
N TYR A 216 -0.77 36.53 -14.53
CA TYR A 216 -1.14 37.12 -15.83
C TYR A 216 -1.22 38.65 -15.84
N GLU A 217 -1.24 39.30 -14.67
CA GLU A 217 -1.28 40.75 -14.54
C GLU A 217 0.12 41.37 -14.42
N GLN A 218 1.04 40.68 -13.76
CA GLN A 218 2.36 41.21 -13.40
C GLN A 218 3.51 40.62 -14.22
N ASP A 219 3.40 39.37 -14.66
CA ASP A 219 4.49 38.68 -15.33
C ASP A 219 4.50 38.98 -16.83
N GLU A 220 5.65 39.37 -17.37
CA GLU A 220 5.85 39.50 -18.82
C GLU A 220 5.87 38.14 -19.54
N LYS A 221 6.12 37.06 -18.78
CA LYS A 221 6.22 35.69 -19.27
C LYS A 221 5.29 34.75 -18.51
N ILE A 222 4.69 33.81 -19.24
CA ILE A 222 3.79 32.80 -18.71
C ILE A 222 4.41 31.42 -18.93
N ILE A 223 4.27 30.54 -17.95
CA ILE A 223 4.78 29.17 -18.03
C ILE A 223 3.64 28.21 -18.38
N ALA A 224 3.81 27.46 -19.46
CA ALA A 224 2.94 26.35 -19.83
C ALA A 224 3.68 25.02 -19.76
N TYR A 225 2.96 23.94 -19.49
CA TYR A 225 3.45 22.57 -19.52
C TYR A 225 2.74 21.82 -20.64
N VAL A 226 3.51 21.26 -21.57
CA VAL A 226 3.02 20.50 -22.71
C VAL A 226 3.35 19.03 -22.51
N ILE A 227 2.34 18.17 -22.55
CA ILE A 227 2.48 16.72 -22.37
C ILE A 227 2.38 16.02 -23.73
N LEU A 228 3.41 15.24 -24.06
CA LEU A 228 3.49 14.44 -25.28
C LEU A 228 3.20 12.97 -25.00
N GLU A 229 2.96 12.17 -26.04
CA GLU A 229 2.63 10.74 -25.91
C GLU A 229 3.81 9.89 -25.48
N THR A 230 5.01 10.20 -25.98
CA THR A 230 6.20 9.44 -25.64
C THR A 230 7.37 10.35 -25.27
N PRO A 231 8.28 9.91 -24.38
CA PRO A 231 9.50 10.67 -24.05
C PRO A 231 10.38 10.94 -25.28
N SER A 232 10.38 10.03 -26.25
CA SER A 232 11.09 10.19 -27.53
C SER A 232 10.57 11.39 -28.34
N GLN A 233 9.26 11.62 -28.33
CA GLN A 233 8.65 12.79 -28.98
C GLN A 233 9.07 14.10 -28.27
N ALA A 234 9.08 14.10 -26.94
CA ALA A 234 9.56 15.25 -26.16
C ALA A 234 11.03 15.56 -26.45
N GLN A 235 11.86 14.52 -26.56
CA GLN A 235 13.28 14.67 -26.91
C GLN A 235 13.46 15.25 -28.31
N ALA A 236 12.70 14.76 -29.28
CA ALA A 236 12.78 15.21 -30.66
C ALA A 236 12.41 16.69 -30.78
N LEU A 237 11.32 17.12 -30.14
CA LEU A 237 10.89 18.52 -30.13
C LEU A 237 11.94 19.41 -29.48
N PHE A 238 12.43 19.03 -28.29
CA PHE A 238 13.46 19.81 -27.59
C PHE A 238 14.75 19.96 -28.42
N LYS A 239 15.21 18.88 -29.07
CA LYS A 239 16.37 18.93 -29.97
C LYS A 239 16.12 19.82 -31.20
N GLN A 240 14.91 19.74 -31.77
CA GLN A 240 14.54 20.56 -32.92
C GLN A 240 14.54 22.05 -32.56
N PHE A 241 13.97 22.43 -31.41
CA PHE A 241 13.99 23.80 -30.91
C PHE A 241 15.44 24.28 -30.74
N TYR A 242 16.24 23.52 -29.99
CA TYR A 242 17.62 23.89 -29.66
C TYR A 242 18.52 24.05 -30.90
N ASN A 243 18.41 23.14 -31.88
CA ASN A 243 19.22 23.20 -33.10
C ASN A 243 18.77 24.31 -34.06
N ASN A 244 17.49 24.68 -34.03
CA ASN A 244 16.89 25.65 -34.94
C ASN A 244 16.66 27.02 -34.27
N ASN A 245 17.37 27.35 -33.18
CA ASN A 245 17.23 28.61 -32.45
C ASN A 245 17.25 29.87 -33.34
N SER A 246 17.86 29.81 -34.52
CA SER A 246 17.91 30.91 -35.49
C SER A 246 16.69 31.01 -36.43
N THR A 247 15.88 29.97 -36.62
CA THR A 247 14.66 30.01 -37.46
C THR A 247 13.37 30.15 -36.65
N TRP A 248 13.42 29.90 -35.34
CA TRP A 248 12.31 30.11 -34.40
C TRP A 248 12.26 31.57 -33.95
N ASN A 249 12.15 32.50 -34.90
CA ASN A 249 11.94 33.92 -34.61
C ASN A 249 10.45 34.22 -34.35
N ASP A 250 9.78 33.33 -33.60
CA ASP A 250 8.35 33.43 -33.33
C ASP A 250 8.18 34.21 -32.01
N SER A 251 7.60 35.41 -32.10
CA SER A 251 7.49 36.41 -31.01
C SER A 251 6.69 35.99 -29.76
N ILE A 252 6.35 34.71 -29.63
CA ILE A 252 5.41 34.15 -28.66
C ILE A 252 6.11 33.13 -27.75
N ILE A 253 7.01 32.29 -28.25
CA ILE A 253 7.72 31.28 -27.44
C ILE A 253 9.10 31.84 -27.11
N SER A 254 9.38 32.01 -25.82
CA SER A 254 10.65 32.54 -25.32
C SER A 254 11.68 31.43 -25.08
N ASP A 255 11.26 30.30 -24.52
CA ASP A 255 12.15 29.19 -24.17
C ASP A 255 11.38 27.88 -24.04
N ILE A 256 12.07 26.75 -24.26
CA ILE A 256 11.55 25.40 -24.03
C ILE A 256 12.58 24.60 -23.25
N SER A 257 12.17 24.07 -22.10
CA SER A 257 13.01 23.27 -21.21
C SER A 257 12.31 21.96 -20.81
N PRO A 258 13.04 20.84 -20.68
CA PRO A 258 12.45 19.62 -20.16
C PRO A 258 12.11 19.73 -18.68
N ARG A 259 11.06 19.03 -18.23
CA ARG A 259 10.70 18.97 -16.81
C ARG A 259 11.68 18.14 -15.98
N ILE A 260 12.26 17.11 -16.57
CA ILE A 260 13.32 16.31 -15.96
C ILE A 260 14.69 16.88 -16.32
N PRO A 261 15.74 16.59 -15.52
CA PRO A 261 17.10 17.02 -15.84
C PRO A 261 17.54 16.61 -17.24
N ILE A 262 18.24 17.52 -17.93
CA ILE A 262 18.66 17.38 -19.33
C ILE A 262 19.46 16.10 -19.59
N HIS A 263 20.25 15.62 -18.61
CA HIS A 263 21.07 14.42 -18.75
C HIS A 263 20.24 13.13 -18.98
N TYR A 264 18.96 13.10 -18.57
CA TYR A 264 18.07 11.98 -18.87
C TYR A 264 17.64 11.93 -20.34
N TYR A 265 17.74 13.05 -21.07
CA TYR A 265 17.66 13.07 -22.53
C TYR A 265 19.03 12.69 -23.09
N SER A 266 19.47 11.46 -22.84
CA SER A 266 20.79 10.94 -23.21
C SER A 266 21.11 11.23 -24.69
N ASN A 267 22.31 11.78 -24.91
CA ASN A 267 22.88 12.40 -26.12
C ASN A 267 23.03 13.95 -26.08
N PHE A 268 22.71 14.62 -24.96
CA PHE A 268 23.01 16.04 -24.80
C PHE A 268 24.47 16.23 -24.34
N ASN A 269 25.40 16.20 -25.31
CA ASN A 269 26.82 16.41 -25.06
C ASN A 269 27.14 17.92 -25.09
N GLN A 270 26.70 18.65 -24.05
CA GLN A 270 27.13 20.03 -23.87
C GLN A 270 28.24 20.06 -22.82
N LYS A 271 29.49 20.22 -23.27
CA LYS A 271 30.54 20.77 -22.41
C LYS A 271 30.24 22.27 -22.30
N ASN A 272 29.44 22.64 -21.30
CA ASN A 272 29.39 24.04 -20.91
C ASN A 272 30.74 24.38 -20.30
N ASP A 273 31.55 25.14 -21.02
CA ASP A 273 32.74 25.73 -20.43
C ASP A 273 32.30 26.63 -19.28
N LEU A 274 32.68 26.26 -18.06
CA LEU A 274 32.45 27.07 -16.87
C LEU A 274 32.97 28.48 -17.12
N ASN A 275 32.14 29.48 -16.80
CA ASN A 275 32.51 30.89 -16.78
C ASN A 275 33.84 31.06 -16.03
N GLN A 276 34.77 31.86 -16.55
CA GLN A 276 36.10 32.01 -15.96
C GLN A 276 36.05 32.38 -14.48
N ASN A 277 35.14 33.28 -14.08
CA ASN A 277 34.94 33.62 -12.66
C ASN A 277 34.59 32.40 -11.78
N LEU A 278 33.84 31.43 -12.31
CA LEU A 278 33.50 30.19 -11.59
C LEU A 278 34.67 29.18 -11.61
N LYS A 279 35.44 29.13 -12.69
CA LYS A 279 36.70 28.36 -12.73
C LYS A 279 37.70 28.90 -11.70
N ASP A 280 37.83 30.22 -11.60
CA ASP A 280 38.77 30.89 -10.70
C ASP A 280 38.37 30.72 -9.22
N LEU A 281 37.06 30.75 -8.92
CA LEU A 281 36.52 30.49 -7.58
C LEU A 281 36.76 29.06 -7.09
N ILE A 282 36.68 28.08 -8.00
CA ILE A 282 36.92 26.66 -7.70
C ILE A 282 38.41 26.38 -7.55
N HIS A 283 39.27 27.13 -8.24
CA HIS A 283 40.72 26.94 -8.19
C HIS A 283 41.44 27.73 -7.09
N SER A 284 40.71 28.52 -6.29
CA SER A 284 41.23 29.21 -5.09
C SER A 284 42.63 29.79 -5.31
N ASN A 285 42.77 30.74 -6.23
CA ASN A 285 43.94 31.61 -6.19
C ASN A 285 43.82 32.47 -4.93
N THR A 286 44.82 32.36 -4.05
CA THR A 286 45.00 33.22 -2.90
C THR A 286 44.95 34.68 -3.35
N ILE A 287 43.94 35.41 -2.89
CA ILE A 287 43.89 36.86 -3.03
C ILE A 287 45.06 37.39 -2.18
N ASN A 288 46.18 37.72 -2.81
CA ASN A 288 47.18 38.58 -2.18
C ASN A 288 46.56 39.97 -2.09
N LEU A 289 46.26 40.38 -0.86
CA LEU A 289 45.94 41.76 -0.54
C LEU A 289 47.28 42.47 -0.31
N ASP A 290 47.65 43.34 -1.24
CA ASP A 290 48.65 44.39 -1.00
C ASP A 290 48.05 45.51 -0.14
#